data_AF-A0A521HQN2-F1
#
_entry.id   AF-A0A521HQN2-F1
#
_cell.length_a   1.000
_cell.length_b   1.000
_cell.length_c   1.000
_cell.angle_alpha   90.00
_cell.angle_beta   90.00
_cell.angle_gamma   90.00
#
_symmetry.space_group_name_H-M   'P 1'
#
loop_
_entity.id
_entity.type
_entity.pdbx_description
1 polymer ?
#
loop_
_entity_poly.entity_id
_entity_poly.type
_entity_poly.pdbx_seq_one_letter_code
_entity_poly.pdbx_strand_id
1 'polypeptide(L)' 'APIREQYEQQGHPYYASARLWDDGVIDPVDTRRVLGLAISASMNAPIEQGRFGVFRM' A
#
# COMPACT_ATOMS: atom_id res chain seq x y z
N ALA A 1 12.88 20.27 17.46
CA ALA A 1 13.65 20.62 16.26
C ALA A 1 12.69 20.54 15.07
N PRO A 2 12.54 21.62 14.28
CA PRO A 2 11.41 21.76 13.35
C PRO A 2 11.38 20.68 12.26
N ILE A 3 12.54 20.27 11.74
CA ILE A 3 12.61 19.22 10.71
C ILE A 3 12.13 17.87 11.24
N ARG A 4 12.51 17.48 12.46
CA ARG A 4 12.07 16.20 13.03
C ARG A 4 10.55 16.14 13.19
N GLU A 5 9.95 17.24 13.65
CA GLU A 5 8.51 17.35 13.82
C GLU A 5 7.76 17.32 12.50
N GLN A 6 8.30 17.98 11.46
CA GLN A 6 7.75 17.88 10.11
C GLN A 6 7.70 16.42 9.63
N TYR A 7 8.78 15.66 9.81
CA TYR A 7 8.83 14.26 9.39
C TYR A 7 7.88 13.38 10.21
N GLU A 8 7.71 13.64 11.50
CA GLU A 8 6.72 12.94 12.33
C GLU A 8 5.30 13.18 11.82
N GLN A 9 4.95 14.45 11.54
CA GLN A 9 3.62 14.80 11.03
C GLN A 9 3.36 14.23 9.64
N GLN A 10 4.32 14.35 8.72
CA GLN A 10 4.14 13.93 7.33
C GLN A 10 4.33 12.43 7.12
N GLY A 11 5.00 11.74 8.05
CA GLY A 11 5.19 10.28 8.05
C GLY A 11 4.08 9.51 8.78
N HIS A 12 3.19 10.18 9.50
CA HIS A 12 2.10 9.53 10.23
C HIS A 12 1.11 8.86 9.25
N PRO A 13 0.59 7.64 9.53
CA PRO A 13 -0.33 6.94 8.62
C PRO A 13 -1.51 7.78 8.14
N TYR A 14 -2.16 8.54 9.04
CA TYR A 14 -3.26 9.44 8.66
C TYR A 14 -2.88 10.56 7.70
N TYR A 15 -1.61 11.00 7.68
CA TYR A 15 -1.17 12.00 6.71
C TYR A 15 -1.15 11.43 5.29
N ALA A 16 -0.73 10.17 5.13
CA ALA A 16 -0.72 9.43 3.89
C ALA A 16 -2.15 9.09 3.41
N SER A 17 -2.99 8.51 4.29
CA SER A 17 -4.36 8.13 3.92
C SER A 17 -5.24 9.33 3.59
N ALA A 18 -5.05 10.48 4.25
CA ALA A 18 -5.76 11.73 3.90
C ALA A 18 -5.44 12.24 2.48
N ARG A 19 -4.40 11.70 1.83
CA ARG A 19 -3.95 12.06 0.47
C ARG A 19 -4.05 10.90 -0.51
N LEU A 20 -4.67 9.78 -0.10
CA LEU A 20 -4.80 8.55 -0.90
C LEU A 20 -3.45 8.02 -1.39
N TRP A 21 -2.39 8.17 -0.58
CA TRP A 21 -1.13 7.49 -0.87
C TRP A 21 -1.21 5.98 -0.58
N ASP A 22 -2.19 5.60 0.23
CA ASP A 22 -2.64 4.25 0.52
C ASP A 22 -4.17 4.17 0.38
N ASP A 23 -4.69 2.95 0.26
CA ASP A 23 -6.13 2.68 0.18
C ASP A 23 -6.80 2.60 1.58
N GLY A 24 -6.05 2.86 2.65
CA GLY A 24 -6.54 2.94 4.03
C GLY A 24 -5.61 2.31 5.08
N VAL A 25 -5.62 2.88 6.29
CA VAL A 25 -5.05 2.26 7.50
C VAL A 25 -5.98 1.17 8.00
N ILE A 26 -5.46 -0.02 8.26
CA ILE A 26 -6.22 -1.16 8.79
C ILE A 26 -5.72 -1.58 10.18
N ASP A 27 -6.60 -2.21 10.95
CA ASP A 27 -6.19 -2.93 12.16
C ASP A 27 -5.22 -4.05 11.75
N PRO A 28 -4.02 -4.15 12.36
CA PRO A 28 -3.08 -5.24 12.08
C PRO A 28 -3.70 -6.65 12.14
N VAL A 29 -4.68 -6.88 13.02
CA VAL A 29 -5.35 -8.20 13.13
C VAL A 29 -6.21 -8.55 11.92
N ASP A 30 -6.62 -7.54 11.15
CA ASP A 30 -7.49 -7.70 9.98
C ASP A 30 -6.70 -7.98 8.69
N THR A 31 -5.37 -7.93 8.71
CA THR A 31 -4.49 -8.09 7.53
C THR A 31 -4.87 -9.31 6.68
N ARG A 32 -5.09 -10.48 7.32
CA ARG A 32 -5.46 -11.72 6.61
C ARG A 32 -6.80 -11.59 5.88
N ARG A 33 -7.78 -10.97 6.54
CA ARG A 33 -9.14 -10.80 6.01
C ARG A 33 -9.13 -9.85 4.81
N VAL A 34 -8.45 -8.71 4.95
CA VAL A 34 -8.32 -7.71 3.88
C VAL A 34 -7.63 -8.30 2.66
N LEU A 35 -6.47 -8.96 2.84
CA LEU A 35 -5.76 -9.61 1.73
C LEU A 35 -6.59 -10.72 1.06
N GLY A 36 -7.29 -11.54 1.85
CA GLY A 36 -8.14 -12.59 1.31
C GLY A 36 -9.25 -12.05 0.40
N LEU A 37 -9.89 -10.96 0.80
CA LEU A 37 -10.92 -10.28 0.00
C LEU A 37 -10.31 -9.62 -1.24
N ALA A 38 -9.18 -8.92 -1.12
CA ALA A 38 -8.52 -8.24 -2.24
C ALA A 38 -8.07 -9.23 -3.33
N ILE A 39 -7.48 -10.36 -2.93
CA ILE A 39 -7.10 -11.44 -3.85
C ILE A 39 -8.35 -12.05 -4.50
N SER A 40 -9.39 -12.35 -3.72
CA SER A 40 -10.65 -12.87 -4.29
C SER A 40 -11.24 -11.91 -5.32
N ALA A 41 -11.15 -10.60 -5.09
CA ALA A 41 -11.61 -9.60 -6.04
C ALA A 41 -10.74 -9.56 -7.31
N SER A 42 -9.40 -9.61 -7.17
CA SER A 42 -8.48 -9.55 -8.31
C SER A 42 -8.60 -10.74 -9.26
N MET A 43 -9.05 -11.90 -8.75
CA MET A 43 -9.25 -13.11 -9.57
C MET A 43 -10.41 -13.03 -10.57
N ASN A 44 -11.17 -11.92 -10.59
CA ASN A 44 -12.18 -11.66 -11.61
C ASN A 44 -11.59 -11.13 -12.93
N ALA A 45 -10.29 -10.83 -12.97
CA ALA A 45 -9.57 -10.46 -14.18
C ALA A 45 -8.60 -11.57 -14.62
N PRO A 46 -8.27 -11.70 -15.93
CA PRO A 46 -7.24 -12.61 -16.41
C PRO A 46 -5.86 -12.30 -15.80
N ILE A 47 -5.07 -13.35 -15.52
CA ILE A 47 -3.67 -13.19 -15.11
C ILE A 47 -2.82 -12.94 -16.36
N GLU A 48 -2.23 -11.76 -16.47
CA GLU A 48 -1.35 -11.39 -17.58
C GLU A 48 0.06 -11.99 -17.43
N GLN A 49 0.74 -12.25 -18.56
CA GLN A 49 2.15 -12.66 -18.54
C GLN A 49 3.06 -11.45 -18.29
N GLY A 50 3.97 -11.58 -17.32
CA GLY A 50 4.96 -10.55 -17.04
C GLY A 50 5.94 -10.34 -18.19
N ARG A 51 6.27 -9.08 -18.48
CA ARG A 51 7.31 -8.67 -19.42
C ARG A 51 8.32 -7.80 -18.69
N PHE A 52 9.58 -8.20 -18.69
CA PHE A 52 10.64 -7.49 -17.98
C PHE A 52 11.51 -6.67 -18.96
N GLY A 53 12.04 -5.55 -18.46
CA GLY A 53 13.06 -4.77 -19.16
C GLY A 53 14.46 -5.38 -19.04
N VAL A 54 15.48 -4.59 -19.38
CA VAL A 54 16.89 -5.02 -19.25
C VAL A 54 17.30 -5.02 -17.78
N PHE A 55 17.85 -6.14 -17.31
CA PHE A 55 18.49 -6.21 -16.00
C PHE A 55 19.93 -5.68 -16.09
N ARG A 56 20.28 -4.72 -15.22
CA ARG A 56 21.67 -4.26 -15.05
C ARG A 56 22.38 -5.22 -14.09
N MET A 57 23.35 -5.96 -14.62
CA MET A 57 24.22 -6.88 -13.87
C MET A 57 25.39 -6.14 -13.24
#